data_AF-A0A179UVT6-F1
#
_entry.id   AF-A0A179UVT6-F1
#
_cell.length_a   1.000
_cell.length_b   1.000
_cell.length_c   1.000
_cell.angle_alpha   90.00
_cell.angle_beta   90.00
_cell.angle_gamma   90.00
#
_symmetry.space_group_name_H-M   'P 1'
#
loop_
_entity.id
_entity.type
_entity.pdbx_description
1 polymer ?
#
loop_
_entity_poly.entity_id
_entity_poly.type
_entity_poly.pdbx_seq_one_letter_code
_entity_poly.pdbx_strand_id
1 'polypeptide(L)'
;MEVHQKMQIAYDMASHHALGGGSYVFKSDYPGYLRSLLPHPEAHTEINIIIPPNSSPHVGTLCSLGLAFVVAMGMRDIGTEVMVVCDLWDRAKGDQMVISNITYQRSLRDTGKFQEYLPDYKELLATLSERYGIAYRIRLEEEFLKSDGVCGVIKNIIKDREYLGQFLAPATGSLASALHVLNAASSINTHGRFAYSVETDAHKFQFNCQLFNLVIGLYHERASYNYIEICGSDYAGFWQEQLLWRFLVKPILIVYTPLISDWSGSKVSKSLYLQQSAYDYLKKAGQEYLLNYRVFTQERKDLLVLWREIERWVNEPYRLFRGYSLHYLHLLFEKTELSLGIIHEPSLEPETEYNSGSIRQVITTDGARYIRIKLDGREERLIIDEVVRRAACVSRRGTICWKTHCDGDESRTPLVVKESWQHPERDKEGELLREATEKGVVNIARYYYHETV
;
A
#
# COMPACT_ATOMS: atom_id res chain seq x y z
N MET A 1 -19.57 -43.22 19.73
CA MET A 1 -18.84 -42.31 18.82
C MET A 1 -19.81 -41.25 18.38
N GLU A 2 -19.80 -40.09 19.04
CA GLU A 2 -20.57 -38.94 18.58
C GLU A 2 -19.95 -38.47 17.27
N VAL A 3 -20.73 -38.54 16.19
CA VAL A 3 -20.41 -37.91 14.92
C VAL A 3 -20.56 -36.42 15.18
N HIS A 4 -19.46 -35.69 15.39
CA HIS A 4 -19.47 -34.24 15.38
C HIS A 4 -19.96 -33.79 14.00
N GLN A 5 -21.25 -33.47 13.94
CA GLN A 5 -21.88 -32.87 12.78
C GLN A 5 -21.23 -31.50 12.61
N LYS A 6 -20.32 -31.37 11.63
CA LYS A 6 -19.72 -30.08 11.30
C LYS A 6 -20.86 -29.11 11.00
N MET A 7 -21.00 -28.07 11.81
CA MET A 7 -21.87 -26.94 11.48
C MET A 7 -21.41 -26.39 10.14
N GLN A 8 -22.22 -26.62 9.09
CA GLN A 8 -22.10 -25.85 7.87
C GLN A 8 -22.63 -24.46 8.19
N ILE A 9 -21.70 -23.51 8.38
CA ILE A 9 -22.06 -22.10 8.40
C ILE A 9 -22.38 -21.74 6.95
N ALA A 10 -23.67 -21.57 6.65
CA ALA A 10 -24.09 -20.98 5.39
C ALA A 10 -23.70 -19.50 5.40
N TYR A 11 -22.93 -19.08 4.40
CA TYR A 11 -22.72 -17.66 4.15
C TYR A 11 -24.05 -17.09 3.66
N ASP A 12 -24.45 -15.94 4.18
CA ASP A 12 -25.64 -15.21 3.73
C ASP A 12 -25.46 -14.58 2.34
N MET A 13 -24.28 -14.81 1.72
CA MET A 13 -23.88 -14.24 0.44
C MET A 13 -23.96 -12.71 0.44
N ALA A 14 -23.92 -12.11 1.63
CA ALA A 14 -24.02 -10.69 1.85
C ALA A 14 -22.64 -10.13 2.23
N SER A 15 -22.21 -9.10 1.52
CA SER A 15 -21.09 -8.27 1.93
C SER A 15 -21.62 -7.19 2.87
N HIS A 16 -21.41 -7.33 4.18
CA HIS A 16 -21.76 -6.30 5.17
C HIS A 16 -20.75 -5.16 5.10
N HIS A 17 -21.15 -4.02 4.50
CA HIS A 17 -20.24 -2.92 4.17
C HIS A 17 -20.00 -1.97 5.36
N ALA A 18 -19.07 -2.32 6.25
CA ALA A 18 -18.48 -1.31 7.12
C ALA A 18 -17.51 -0.45 6.28
N LEU A 19 -17.79 0.84 6.13
CA LEU A 19 -16.89 1.76 5.43
C LEU A 19 -15.56 1.84 6.19
N GLY A 20 -14.46 1.47 5.52
CA GLY A 20 -13.11 1.79 6.00
C GLY A 20 -12.88 3.30 5.96
N GLY A 21 -11.89 3.79 6.72
CA GLY A 21 -11.62 5.23 6.83
C GLY A 21 -11.43 5.95 5.49
N GLY A 22 -10.76 5.30 4.52
CA GLY A 22 -10.58 5.85 3.16
C GLY A 22 -11.89 5.99 2.39
N SER A 23 -12.83 5.07 2.58
CA SER A 23 -14.12 5.07 1.87
C SER A 23 -14.96 6.32 2.12
N TYR A 24 -14.80 6.95 3.29
CA TYR A 24 -15.51 8.19 3.64
C TYR A 24 -14.97 9.44 2.92
N VAL A 25 -13.70 9.41 2.51
CA VAL A 25 -13.01 10.56 1.90
C VAL A 25 -13.21 10.58 0.39
N PHE A 26 -13.13 9.42 -0.26
CA PHE A 26 -13.08 9.35 -1.73
C PHE A 26 -14.44 9.17 -2.41
N LYS A 27 -15.50 8.95 -1.61
CA LYS A 27 -16.92 8.68 -1.93
C LYS A 27 -17.31 8.52 -3.41
N SER A 28 -17.09 9.50 -4.28
CA SER A 28 -17.59 9.52 -5.66
C SER A 28 -16.60 9.92 -6.75
N ASP A 29 -15.43 10.51 -6.45
CA ASP A 29 -14.48 10.99 -7.47
C ASP A 29 -13.03 10.66 -7.12
N TYR A 30 -12.72 9.36 -7.16
CA TYR A 30 -11.37 8.89 -6.87
C TYR A 30 -10.31 9.36 -7.89
N PRO A 31 -10.56 9.31 -9.23
CA PRO A 31 -9.63 9.89 -10.19
C PRO A 31 -9.41 11.39 -9.99
N GLY A 32 -10.45 12.20 -9.81
CA GLY A 32 -10.28 13.64 -9.56
C GLY A 32 -9.44 13.93 -8.32
N TYR A 33 -9.64 13.15 -7.24
CA TYR A 33 -8.78 13.22 -6.06
C TYR A 33 -7.32 12.89 -6.38
N LEU A 34 -7.03 11.79 -7.08
CA LEU A 34 -5.66 11.44 -7.47
C LEU A 34 -5.00 12.55 -8.30
N ARG A 35 -5.75 13.17 -9.22
CA ARG A 35 -5.25 14.29 -10.04
C ARG A 35 -4.88 15.49 -9.19
N SER A 36 -5.64 15.80 -8.15
CA SER A 36 -5.37 16.93 -7.25
C SER A 36 -4.06 16.79 -6.46
N LEU A 37 -3.55 15.56 -6.33
CA LEU A 37 -2.29 15.26 -5.65
C LEU A 37 -1.07 15.30 -6.58
N LEU A 38 -1.26 15.43 -7.89
CA LEU A 38 -0.16 15.40 -8.85
C LEU A 38 0.71 16.67 -8.73
N PRO A 39 2.03 16.54 -8.54
CA PRO A 39 2.92 17.67 -8.34
C PRO A 39 3.17 18.49 -9.62
N HIS A 40 2.91 17.93 -10.80
CA HIS A 40 3.17 18.55 -12.10
C HIS A 40 1.92 18.55 -13.00
N PRO A 41 0.93 19.44 -12.78
CA PRO A 41 -0.37 19.37 -13.45
C PRO A 41 -0.35 19.30 -14.98
N GLU A 42 0.66 19.92 -15.60
CA GLU A 42 0.82 20.00 -17.07
C GLU A 42 1.74 18.90 -17.65
N ALA A 43 2.33 18.06 -16.81
CA ALA A 43 3.21 16.97 -17.28
C ALA A 43 2.42 15.67 -17.45
N HIS A 44 2.91 14.81 -18.35
CA HIS A 44 2.39 13.46 -18.48
C HIS A 44 2.50 12.67 -17.17
N THR A 45 1.63 11.67 -17.03
CA THR A 45 1.53 10.81 -15.86
C THR A 45 1.85 9.37 -16.21
N GLU A 46 2.83 8.79 -15.52
CA GLU A 46 3.12 7.36 -15.57
C GLU A 46 2.39 6.66 -14.42
N ILE A 47 1.43 5.78 -14.74
CA ILE A 47 0.89 4.82 -13.77
C ILE A 47 1.74 3.57 -13.87
N ASN A 48 2.60 3.38 -12.88
CA ASN A 48 3.59 2.33 -12.87
C ASN A 48 3.10 1.11 -12.07
N ILE A 49 3.54 -0.06 -12.51
CA ILE A 49 3.38 -1.31 -11.77
C ILE A 49 4.66 -2.12 -11.90
N ILE A 50 5.17 -2.58 -10.76
CA ILE A 50 6.37 -3.42 -10.70
C ILE A 50 6.00 -4.89 -10.57
N ILE A 51 6.51 -5.73 -11.47
CA ILE A 51 6.22 -7.16 -11.48
C ILE A 51 7.50 -7.98 -11.75
N PRO A 52 7.90 -8.90 -10.85
CA PRO A 52 8.85 -9.95 -11.18
C PRO A 52 8.13 -11.12 -11.87
N PRO A 53 8.40 -11.41 -13.17
CA PRO A 53 7.68 -12.45 -13.92
C PRO A 53 8.32 -13.83 -13.67
N ASN A 54 8.20 -14.32 -12.45
CA ASN A 54 8.75 -15.61 -12.02
C ASN A 54 7.77 -16.79 -12.13
N SER A 55 6.51 -16.50 -12.45
CA SER A 55 5.41 -17.45 -12.59
C SER A 55 4.34 -16.85 -13.50
N SER A 56 3.43 -17.70 -13.99
CA SER A 56 2.22 -17.25 -14.66
C SER A 56 1.41 -16.36 -13.71
N PRO A 57 0.80 -15.25 -14.18
CA PRO A 57 0.05 -14.32 -13.34
C PRO A 57 -1.04 -15.01 -12.52
N HIS A 58 -1.00 -14.88 -11.19
CA HIS A 58 -2.12 -15.25 -10.32
C HIS A 58 -3.11 -14.07 -10.18
N VAL A 59 -4.28 -14.33 -9.59
CA VAL A 59 -5.36 -13.33 -9.52
C VAL A 59 -4.96 -12.00 -8.89
N GLY A 60 -4.09 -11.97 -7.88
CA GLY A 60 -3.60 -10.72 -7.30
C GLY A 60 -2.75 -9.88 -8.27
N THR A 61 -2.00 -10.54 -9.15
CA THR A 61 -1.27 -9.85 -10.24
C THR A 61 -2.23 -9.33 -11.30
N LEU A 62 -3.25 -10.12 -11.66
CA LEU A 62 -4.32 -9.67 -12.56
C LEU A 62 -5.06 -8.45 -11.98
N CYS A 63 -5.37 -8.46 -10.68
CA CYS A 63 -6.00 -7.33 -10.00
C CYS A 63 -5.16 -6.06 -10.06
N SER A 64 -3.86 -6.17 -9.85
CA SER A 64 -2.97 -4.99 -9.87
C SER A 64 -2.80 -4.44 -11.29
N LEU A 65 -2.64 -5.31 -12.30
CA LEU A 65 -2.61 -4.90 -13.71
C LEU A 65 -3.93 -4.24 -14.12
N GLY A 66 -5.07 -4.86 -13.80
CA GLY A 66 -6.38 -4.29 -14.08
C GLY A 66 -6.55 -2.92 -13.42
N LEU A 67 -6.18 -2.79 -12.15
CA LEU A 67 -6.30 -1.53 -11.42
C LEU A 67 -5.45 -0.41 -12.05
N ALA A 68 -4.23 -0.72 -12.51
CA ALA A 68 -3.39 0.25 -13.21
C ALA A 68 -4.09 0.85 -14.44
N PHE A 69 -4.70 0.00 -15.27
CA PHE A 69 -5.40 0.46 -16.47
C PHE A 69 -6.73 1.15 -16.16
N VAL A 70 -7.49 0.70 -15.17
CA VAL A 70 -8.75 1.35 -14.78
C VAL A 70 -8.48 2.73 -14.17
N VAL A 71 -7.46 2.88 -13.32
CA VAL A 71 -7.05 4.20 -12.81
C VAL A 71 -6.56 5.07 -13.97
N ALA A 72 -5.76 4.53 -14.90
CA ALA A 72 -5.30 5.30 -16.06
C ALA A 72 -6.47 5.77 -16.94
N MET A 73 -7.46 4.92 -17.17
CA MET A 73 -8.68 5.28 -17.87
C MET A 73 -9.44 6.40 -17.16
N GLY A 74 -9.68 6.28 -15.85
CA GLY A 74 -10.33 7.34 -15.08
C GLY A 74 -9.56 8.67 -15.10
N MET A 75 -8.22 8.61 -15.10
CA MET A 75 -7.36 9.79 -15.21
C MET A 75 -7.45 10.45 -16.60
N ARG A 76 -7.41 9.65 -17.66
CA ARG A 76 -7.55 10.13 -19.04
C ARG A 76 -8.91 10.80 -19.25
N ASP A 77 -9.98 10.20 -18.72
CA ASP A 77 -11.35 10.68 -18.92
C ASP A 77 -11.60 12.06 -18.28
N ILE A 78 -10.81 12.43 -17.27
CA ILE A 78 -10.80 13.78 -16.70
C ILE A 78 -9.74 14.71 -17.32
N GLY A 79 -9.10 14.30 -18.40
CA GLY A 79 -8.18 15.13 -19.19
C GLY A 79 -6.71 15.08 -18.77
N THR A 80 -6.27 14.05 -18.03
CA THR A 80 -4.85 13.85 -17.71
C THR A 80 -4.15 13.07 -18.83
N GLU A 81 -3.02 13.57 -19.33
CA GLU A 81 -2.13 12.78 -20.20
C GLU A 81 -1.51 11.64 -19.39
N VAL A 82 -1.81 10.39 -19.74
CA VAL A 82 -1.46 9.23 -18.92
C VAL A 82 -1.09 8.01 -19.75
N MET A 83 -0.14 7.24 -19.26
CA MET A 83 0.22 5.93 -19.79
C MET A 83 0.51 4.94 -18.66
N VAL A 84 0.39 3.65 -18.95
CA VAL A 84 0.79 2.58 -18.01
C VAL A 84 2.25 2.18 -18.27
N VAL A 85 3.06 2.09 -17.23
CA VAL A 85 4.42 1.57 -17.28
C VAL A 85 4.46 0.27 -16.49
N CYS A 86 4.83 -0.82 -17.15
CA CYS A 86 5.00 -2.12 -16.50
C CYS A 86 6.49 -2.42 -16.36
N ASP A 87 7.01 -2.23 -15.14
CA ASP A 87 8.38 -2.53 -14.79
C ASP A 87 8.54 -4.04 -14.55
N LEU A 88 9.13 -4.75 -15.51
CA LEU A 88 9.36 -6.18 -15.41
C LEU A 88 10.76 -6.44 -14.81
N TRP A 89 10.79 -6.86 -13.55
CA TRP A 89 12.03 -7.11 -12.81
C TRP A 89 12.58 -8.50 -13.08
N ASP A 90 13.33 -8.57 -14.16
CA ASP A 90 13.94 -9.78 -14.68
C ASP A 90 15.14 -10.27 -13.86
N ARG A 91 15.73 -9.42 -12.99
CA ARG A 91 16.87 -9.81 -12.15
C ARG A 91 16.52 -10.08 -10.69
N ALA A 92 15.23 -10.15 -10.39
CA ALA A 92 14.73 -10.63 -9.11
C ALA A 92 15.23 -12.06 -8.79
N LYS A 93 15.02 -12.49 -7.54
CA LYS A 93 15.52 -13.78 -7.06
C LYS A 93 14.93 -14.95 -7.84
N GLY A 94 15.79 -15.69 -8.55
CA GLY A 94 15.49 -16.98 -9.15
C GLY A 94 15.92 -18.12 -8.23
N ASP A 95 16.85 -18.95 -8.69
CA ASP A 95 17.32 -20.12 -7.95
C ASP A 95 18.48 -19.78 -7.01
N GLN A 96 18.58 -20.48 -5.88
CA GLN A 96 19.67 -20.34 -4.93
C GLN A 96 20.49 -21.63 -4.83
N MET A 97 21.79 -21.48 -4.59
CA MET A 97 22.69 -22.59 -4.30
C MET A 97 23.70 -22.18 -3.24
N VAL A 98 24.18 -23.12 -2.45
CA VAL A 98 25.22 -22.86 -1.45
C VAL A 98 26.52 -23.50 -1.91
N ILE A 99 27.58 -22.71 -2.05
CA ILE A 99 28.93 -23.18 -2.36
C ILE A 99 29.84 -22.64 -1.25
N SER A 100 30.53 -23.54 -0.53
CA SER A 100 31.46 -23.17 0.55
C SER A 100 30.84 -22.23 1.61
N ASN A 101 29.61 -22.54 2.06
CA ASN A 101 28.81 -21.73 3.01
C ASN A 101 28.42 -20.33 2.53
N ILE A 102 28.63 -20.01 1.25
CA ILE A 102 28.18 -18.77 0.63
C ILE A 102 26.94 -19.08 -0.21
N THR A 103 25.87 -18.32 0.01
CA THR A 103 24.63 -18.45 -0.77
C THR A 103 24.76 -17.63 -2.06
N TYR A 104 24.72 -18.32 -3.18
CA TYR A 104 24.66 -17.75 -4.51
C TYR A 104 23.23 -17.75 -5.01
N GLN A 105 22.93 -16.81 -5.89
CA GLN A 105 21.62 -16.64 -6.50
C GLN A 105 21.75 -16.43 -7.99
N ARG A 106 20.96 -17.17 -8.77
CA ARG A 106 20.73 -16.90 -10.19
C ARG A 106 19.53 -15.98 -10.35
N SER A 107 19.61 -15.06 -11.29
CA SER A 107 18.52 -14.14 -11.60
C SER A 107 17.39 -14.84 -12.37
N LEU A 108 16.16 -14.29 -12.39
CA LEU A 108 15.08 -14.89 -13.19
C LEU A 108 15.44 -14.98 -14.68
N ARG A 109 16.10 -13.96 -15.22
CA ARG A 109 16.67 -13.96 -16.58
C ARG A 109 17.64 -15.13 -16.77
N ASP A 110 18.58 -15.34 -15.85
CA ASP A 110 19.60 -16.40 -15.98
C ASP A 110 19.00 -17.81 -15.83
N THR A 111 17.89 -17.96 -15.10
CA THR A 111 17.19 -19.25 -14.97
C THR A 111 16.31 -19.58 -16.17
N GLY A 112 16.03 -18.61 -17.06
CA GLY A 112 15.08 -18.75 -18.15
C GLY A 112 13.60 -18.56 -17.76
N LYS A 113 13.28 -18.50 -16.46
CA LYS A 113 11.92 -18.28 -15.95
C LYS A 113 11.31 -16.97 -16.46
N PHE A 114 12.11 -15.90 -16.56
CA PHE A 114 11.64 -14.63 -17.13
C PHE A 114 11.09 -14.83 -18.55
N GLN A 115 11.86 -15.48 -19.42
CA GLN A 115 11.47 -15.74 -20.81
C GLN A 115 10.28 -16.69 -20.91
N GLU A 116 10.18 -17.67 -20.00
CA GLU A 116 9.07 -18.62 -19.95
C GLU A 116 7.73 -17.92 -19.73
N TYR A 117 7.65 -16.94 -18.82
CA TYR A 117 6.39 -16.30 -18.45
C TYR A 117 6.15 -14.95 -19.12
N LEU A 118 7.16 -14.32 -19.73
CA LEU A 118 7.01 -13.04 -20.43
C LEU A 118 5.84 -12.99 -21.44
N PRO A 119 5.56 -14.05 -22.23
CA PRO A 119 4.40 -14.04 -23.15
C PRO A 119 3.07 -13.80 -22.44
N ASP A 120 2.84 -14.42 -21.27
CA ASP A 120 1.61 -14.27 -20.49
C ASP A 120 1.38 -12.79 -20.10
N TYR A 121 2.43 -12.10 -19.67
CA TYR A 121 2.35 -10.67 -19.31
C TYR A 121 2.16 -9.77 -20.53
N LYS A 122 2.82 -10.06 -21.65
CA LYS A 122 2.66 -9.29 -22.90
C LYS A 122 1.24 -9.38 -23.44
N GLU A 123 0.65 -10.58 -23.43
CA GLU A 123 -0.73 -10.82 -23.84
C GLU A 123 -1.70 -10.01 -22.97
N LEU A 124 -1.59 -10.13 -21.64
CA LEU A 124 -2.44 -9.39 -20.71
C LEU A 124 -2.37 -7.87 -20.89
N LEU A 125 -1.16 -7.33 -21.02
CA LEU A 125 -0.98 -5.89 -21.24
C LEU A 125 -1.60 -5.43 -22.56
N ALA A 126 -1.45 -6.21 -23.64
CA ALA A 126 -2.08 -5.90 -24.92
C ALA A 126 -3.61 -5.91 -24.82
N THR A 127 -4.20 -6.93 -24.18
CA THR A 127 -5.65 -7.03 -23.97
C THR A 127 -6.19 -5.88 -23.11
N LEU A 128 -5.48 -5.50 -22.04
CA LEU A 128 -5.88 -4.37 -21.20
C LEU A 128 -5.78 -3.04 -21.95
N SER A 129 -4.72 -2.86 -22.72
CA SER A 129 -4.51 -1.66 -23.55
C SER A 129 -5.59 -1.50 -24.59
N GLU A 130 -5.92 -2.56 -25.32
CA GLU A 130 -7.00 -2.57 -26.30
C GLU A 130 -8.35 -2.28 -25.62
N ARG A 131 -8.63 -2.94 -24.50
CA ARG A 131 -9.90 -2.79 -23.77
C ARG A 131 -10.14 -1.35 -23.30
N TYR A 132 -9.14 -0.75 -22.68
CA TYR A 132 -9.30 0.54 -22.02
C TYR A 132 -8.85 1.71 -22.90
N GLY A 133 -8.23 1.46 -24.05
CA GLY A 133 -7.69 2.51 -24.92
C GLY A 133 -6.57 3.30 -24.24
N ILE A 134 -5.71 2.62 -23.49
CA ILE A 134 -4.59 3.22 -22.74
C ILE A 134 -3.28 2.68 -23.27
N ALA A 135 -2.36 3.58 -23.63
CA ALA A 135 -1.02 3.20 -24.05
C ALA A 135 -0.23 2.61 -22.87
N TYR A 136 0.63 1.63 -23.18
CA TYR A 136 1.54 1.07 -22.20
C TYR A 136 2.95 0.89 -22.76
N ARG A 137 3.92 0.85 -21.85
CA ARG A 137 5.29 0.39 -22.15
C ARG A 137 5.74 -0.65 -21.14
N ILE A 138 6.61 -1.55 -21.59
CA ILE A 138 7.34 -2.46 -20.71
C ILE A 138 8.73 -1.86 -20.53
N ARG A 139 9.18 -1.72 -19.28
CA ARG A 139 10.53 -1.28 -18.95
C ARG A 139 11.22 -2.36 -18.13
N LEU A 140 12.48 -2.65 -18.44
CA LEU A 140 13.27 -3.62 -17.67
C LEU A 140 14.01 -2.93 -16.53
N GLU A 141 14.36 -3.70 -15.49
CA GLU A 141 15.11 -3.19 -14.33
C GLU A 141 16.42 -2.49 -14.76
N GLU A 142 17.12 -3.08 -15.73
CA GLU A 142 18.35 -2.51 -16.28
C GLU A 142 18.14 -1.16 -16.96
N GLU A 143 17.01 -0.99 -17.66
CA GLU A 143 16.65 0.26 -18.34
C GLU A 143 16.33 1.36 -17.33
N PHE A 144 15.56 1.05 -16.28
CA PHE A 144 15.31 1.97 -15.18
C PHE A 144 16.63 2.41 -14.53
N LEU A 145 17.53 1.47 -14.22
CA LEU A 145 18.80 1.81 -13.56
C LEU A 145 19.79 2.59 -14.46
N LYS A 146 19.56 2.63 -15.78
CA LYS A 146 20.30 3.48 -16.72
C LYS A 146 19.67 4.87 -16.88
N SER A 147 18.50 5.13 -16.28
CA SER A 147 17.80 6.41 -16.41
C SER A 147 18.61 7.54 -15.78
N ASP A 148 18.59 8.71 -16.45
CA ASP A 148 19.29 9.90 -16.00
C ASP A 148 18.82 10.30 -14.60
N GLY A 149 19.77 10.51 -13.68
CA GLY A 149 19.49 10.85 -12.28
C GLY A 149 19.57 9.67 -11.31
N VAL A 150 19.37 8.41 -11.74
CA VAL A 150 19.51 7.23 -10.86
C VAL A 150 20.91 7.13 -10.27
N CYS A 151 21.95 7.44 -11.05
CA CYS A 151 23.33 7.53 -10.56
C CYS A 151 23.45 8.51 -9.37
N GLY A 152 22.80 9.68 -9.46
CA GLY A 152 22.78 10.66 -8.37
C GLY A 152 22.08 10.13 -7.12
N VAL A 153 20.98 9.40 -7.29
CA VAL A 153 20.25 8.75 -6.19
C VAL A 153 21.14 7.72 -5.48
N ILE A 154 21.75 6.80 -6.24
CA ILE A 154 22.64 5.76 -5.68
C ILE A 154 23.83 6.38 -4.96
N LYS A 155 24.44 7.44 -5.51
CA LYS A 155 25.53 8.18 -4.84
C LYS A 155 25.11 8.74 -3.49
N ASN A 156 23.91 9.32 -3.39
CA ASN A 156 23.40 9.86 -2.12
C ASN A 156 23.13 8.75 -1.11
N ILE A 157 22.50 7.64 -1.54
CA ILE A 157 22.30 6.46 -0.71
C ILE A 157 23.63 5.93 -0.16
N ILE A 158 24.68 5.85 -1.00
CA ILE A 158 26.00 5.38 -0.56
C ILE A 158 26.61 6.34 0.47
N LYS A 159 26.45 7.65 0.30
CA LYS A 159 26.91 8.64 1.29
C LYS A 159 26.21 8.45 2.64
N ASP A 160 24.89 8.25 2.63
CA ASP A 160 24.06 8.15 3.83
C ASP A 160 23.87 6.70 4.33
N ARG A 161 24.64 5.74 3.80
CA ARG A 161 24.45 4.30 4.00
C ARG A 161 24.42 3.85 5.47
N GLU A 162 25.18 4.50 6.35
CA GLU A 162 25.24 4.14 7.77
C GLU A 162 23.94 4.53 8.48
N TYR A 163 23.41 5.71 8.16
CA TYR A 163 22.12 6.16 8.67
C TYR A 163 20.98 5.32 8.11
N LEU A 164 20.93 5.14 6.79
CA LEU A 164 19.90 4.33 6.11
C LEU A 164 19.93 2.86 6.57
N GLY A 165 21.13 2.30 6.81
CA GLY A 165 21.33 0.93 7.27
C GLY A 165 20.63 0.61 8.59
N GLN A 166 20.54 1.59 9.50
CA GLN A 166 19.86 1.42 10.79
C GLN A 166 18.35 1.14 10.63
N PHE A 167 17.74 1.64 9.56
CA PHE A 167 16.29 1.50 9.33
C PHE A 167 15.96 0.43 8.29
N LEU A 168 16.71 0.38 7.18
CA LEU A 168 16.44 -0.54 6.08
C LEU A 168 16.98 -1.94 6.32
N ALA A 169 17.95 -2.08 7.23
CA ALA A 169 18.57 -3.35 7.58
C ALA A 169 18.87 -3.44 9.09
N PRO A 170 17.86 -3.34 9.97
CA PRO A 170 18.05 -3.20 11.42
C PRO A 170 18.80 -4.38 12.06
N ALA A 171 18.75 -5.57 11.44
CA ALA A 171 19.49 -6.75 11.90
C ALA A 171 21.01 -6.63 11.72
N THR A 172 21.48 -5.86 10.72
CA THR A 172 22.91 -5.74 10.38
C THR A 172 23.43 -4.31 10.54
N GLY A 173 22.55 -3.31 10.62
CA GLY A 173 22.89 -1.89 10.56
C GLY A 173 23.56 -1.46 9.25
N SER A 174 23.62 -2.34 8.26
CA SER A 174 24.42 -2.17 7.04
C SER A 174 23.58 -2.48 5.82
N LEU A 175 23.58 -1.57 4.85
CA LEU A 175 22.92 -1.79 3.57
C LEU A 175 23.58 -2.93 2.81
N ALA A 176 22.76 -3.83 2.28
CA ALA A 176 23.21 -4.89 1.39
C ALA A 176 22.88 -4.52 -0.05
N SER A 177 23.91 -4.46 -0.90
CA SER A 177 23.78 -4.43 -2.36
C SER A 177 24.52 -5.62 -2.94
N ALA A 178 23.87 -6.37 -3.83
CA ALA A 178 24.54 -7.40 -4.62
C ALA A 178 24.97 -6.79 -5.96
N LEU A 179 25.98 -7.39 -6.59
CA LEU A 179 26.47 -6.98 -7.91
C LEU A 179 26.28 -8.13 -8.88
N HIS A 180 25.70 -7.83 -10.04
CA HIS A 180 25.52 -8.83 -11.08
C HIS A 180 26.87 -9.12 -11.75
N VAL A 181 27.35 -10.36 -11.63
CA VAL A 181 28.60 -10.84 -12.26
C VAL A 181 28.23 -11.62 -13.53
N LEU A 182 28.44 -11.00 -14.70
CA LEU A 182 28.27 -11.67 -16.00
C LEU A 182 29.41 -12.66 -16.25
N ASN A 183 29.06 -13.85 -16.74
CA ASN A 183 29.93 -14.98 -17.11
C ASN A 183 30.61 -15.74 -15.94
N ALA A 184 29.89 -16.74 -15.43
CA ALA A 184 30.46 -17.80 -14.61
C ALA A 184 30.55 -19.11 -15.39
N ALA A 185 31.49 -19.17 -16.34
CA ALA A 185 31.94 -20.45 -16.88
C ALA A 185 32.67 -21.22 -15.76
N SER A 186 32.02 -22.25 -15.22
CA SER A 186 32.56 -23.43 -14.50
C SER A 186 33.68 -23.27 -13.43
N SER A 187 34.05 -22.05 -13.02
CA SER A 187 35.21 -21.79 -12.17
C SER A 187 35.04 -20.57 -11.26
N ILE A 188 33.92 -20.47 -10.54
CA ILE A 188 33.84 -19.52 -9.42
C ILE A 188 34.56 -20.13 -8.21
N ASN A 189 35.86 -19.90 -8.13
CA ASN A 189 36.63 -20.02 -6.89
C ASN A 189 37.34 -18.70 -6.52
N THR A 190 37.17 -17.63 -7.31
CA THR A 190 37.77 -16.31 -7.02
C THR A 190 36.73 -15.37 -6.41
N HIS A 191 36.56 -15.48 -5.10
CA HIS A 191 36.05 -14.38 -4.28
C HIS A 191 37.12 -13.28 -4.21
N GLY A 192 36.75 -12.03 -4.48
CA GLY A 192 37.72 -10.93 -4.53
C GLY A 192 37.10 -9.55 -4.34
N ARG A 193 37.95 -8.54 -4.24
CA ARG A 193 37.53 -7.14 -4.27
C ARG A 193 37.20 -6.76 -5.71
N PHE A 194 36.00 -6.23 -5.92
CA PHE A 194 35.58 -5.64 -7.18
C PHE A 194 35.41 -4.13 -6.99
N ALA A 195 35.73 -3.36 -8.02
CA ALA A 195 35.54 -1.92 -8.05
C ALA A 195 34.54 -1.59 -9.17
N TYR A 196 33.54 -0.79 -8.84
CA TYR A 196 32.50 -0.33 -9.77
C TYR A 196 32.32 1.17 -9.63
N SER A 197 32.00 1.84 -10.73
CA SER A 197 31.66 3.26 -10.74
C SER A 197 30.15 3.41 -10.82
N VAL A 198 29.56 4.24 -9.97
CA VAL A 198 28.10 4.48 -10.02
C VAL A 198 27.72 5.20 -11.31
N GLU A 199 28.65 5.97 -11.89
CA GLU A 199 28.49 6.67 -13.16
C GLU A 199 28.32 5.72 -14.35
N THR A 200 29.11 4.65 -14.41
CA THR A 200 29.10 3.72 -15.55
C THR A 200 28.35 2.43 -15.27
N ASP A 201 28.26 2.03 -14.00
CA ASP A 201 27.81 0.69 -13.58
C ASP A 201 26.55 0.70 -12.71
N ALA A 202 25.81 1.81 -12.60
CA ALA A 202 24.54 1.88 -11.84
C ALA A 202 23.61 0.70 -12.15
N HIS A 203 23.50 0.33 -13.41
CA HIS A 203 22.70 -0.79 -13.90
C HIS A 203 23.17 -2.17 -13.43
N LYS A 204 24.39 -2.33 -12.92
CA LYS A 204 24.91 -3.61 -12.41
C LYS A 204 24.60 -3.84 -10.93
N PHE A 205 24.16 -2.80 -10.22
CA PHE A 205 23.74 -2.93 -8.83
C PHE A 205 22.40 -3.68 -8.75
N GLN A 206 22.31 -4.54 -7.75
CA GLN A 206 21.10 -5.21 -7.33
C GLN A 206 20.81 -4.84 -5.88
N PHE A 207 19.55 -4.51 -5.63
CA PHE A 207 19.08 -4.04 -4.34
C PHE A 207 18.14 -5.08 -3.73
N ASN A 208 18.10 -5.16 -2.40
CA ASN A 208 16.99 -5.84 -1.75
C ASN A 208 15.69 -5.01 -1.95
N CYS A 209 14.54 -5.61 -1.65
CA CYS A 209 13.25 -4.99 -1.92
C CYS A 209 13.08 -3.62 -1.23
N GLN A 210 13.50 -3.50 0.04
CA GLN A 210 13.38 -2.26 0.80
C GLN A 210 14.24 -1.13 0.21
N LEU A 211 15.51 -1.42 -0.08
CA LEU A 211 16.43 -0.43 -0.64
C LEU A 211 16.03 -0.04 -2.06
N PHE A 212 15.52 -0.98 -2.85
CA PHE A 212 15.10 -0.66 -4.21
C PHE A 212 13.84 0.21 -4.24
N ASN A 213 12.88 -0.06 -3.35
CA ASN A 213 11.71 0.79 -3.15
C ASN A 213 12.13 2.23 -2.79
N LEU A 214 13.17 2.40 -1.97
CA LEU A 214 13.72 3.73 -1.68
C LEU A 214 14.41 4.38 -2.90
N VAL A 215 15.16 3.62 -3.71
CA VAL A 215 15.76 4.14 -4.96
C VAL A 215 14.69 4.71 -5.88
N ILE A 216 13.57 4.00 -6.04
CA ILE A 216 12.43 4.42 -6.87
C ILE A 216 11.80 5.70 -6.30
N GLY A 217 11.54 5.74 -5.00
CA GLY A 217 10.99 6.93 -4.35
C GLY A 217 11.87 8.16 -4.49
N LEU A 218 13.18 8.03 -4.23
CA LEU A 218 14.13 9.14 -4.35
C LEU A 218 14.33 9.61 -5.80
N TYR A 219 14.19 8.70 -6.77
CA TYR A 219 14.20 9.04 -8.19
C TYR A 219 12.96 9.85 -8.56
N HIS A 220 11.76 9.32 -8.25
CA HIS A 220 10.50 9.96 -8.65
C HIS A 220 10.16 11.22 -7.85
N GLU A 221 10.70 11.38 -6.63
CA GLU A 221 10.66 12.66 -5.89
C GLU A 221 11.19 13.84 -6.72
N ARG A 222 12.14 13.57 -7.62
CA ARG A 222 12.86 14.57 -8.42
C ARG A 222 12.50 14.51 -9.91
N ALA A 223 11.59 13.62 -10.30
CA ALA A 223 11.14 13.51 -11.67
C ALA A 223 10.42 14.80 -12.10
N SER A 224 10.55 15.17 -13.37
CA SER A 224 9.85 16.32 -13.95
C SER A 224 8.46 15.97 -14.50
N TYR A 225 7.95 14.79 -14.14
CA TYR A 225 6.70 14.20 -14.63
C TYR A 225 5.97 13.52 -13.47
N ASN A 226 4.68 13.23 -13.66
CA ASN A 226 3.87 12.64 -12.60
C ASN A 226 4.03 11.12 -12.56
N TYR A 227 4.03 10.57 -11.35
CA TYR A 227 4.19 9.14 -11.13
C TYR A 227 3.21 8.64 -10.08
N ILE A 228 2.51 7.55 -10.41
CA ILE A 228 1.62 6.83 -9.50
C ILE A 228 2.04 5.36 -9.50
N GLU A 229 2.44 4.83 -8.37
CA GLU A 229 2.76 3.40 -8.24
C GLU A 229 1.50 2.60 -7.85
N ILE A 230 1.20 1.54 -8.60
CA ILE A 230 0.22 0.52 -8.20
C ILE A 230 0.94 -0.60 -7.47
N CYS A 231 0.64 -0.75 -6.18
CA CYS A 231 1.30 -1.73 -5.31
C CYS A 231 0.28 -2.60 -4.57
N GLY A 232 0.63 -3.83 -4.18
CA GLY A 232 -0.22 -4.61 -3.30
C GLY A 232 -0.34 -3.96 -1.92
N SER A 233 -1.53 -3.97 -1.31
CA SER A 233 -1.73 -3.38 0.03
C SER A 233 -0.92 -4.05 1.15
N ASP A 234 -0.26 -5.17 0.89
CA ASP A 234 0.69 -5.79 1.82
C ASP A 234 1.98 -4.98 2.03
N TYR A 235 2.29 -4.06 1.11
CA TYR A 235 3.36 -3.09 1.31
C TYR A 235 2.90 -1.87 2.13
N ALA A 236 1.59 -1.66 2.30
CA ALA A 236 1.05 -0.45 2.92
C ALA A 236 1.35 -0.33 4.43
N GLY A 237 0.98 0.82 5.00
CA GLY A 237 1.08 1.10 6.43
C GLY A 237 2.52 1.24 6.91
N PHE A 238 2.82 0.67 8.08
CA PHE A 238 4.09 0.86 8.78
C PHE A 238 5.30 0.51 7.91
N TRP A 239 5.21 -0.53 7.07
CA TRP A 239 6.32 -0.91 6.19
C TRP A 239 6.71 0.24 5.26
N GLN A 240 5.75 0.77 4.49
CA GLN A 240 6.04 1.90 3.61
C GLN A 240 6.45 3.12 4.44
N GLU A 241 5.68 3.50 5.48
CA GLU A 241 5.96 4.69 6.30
C GLU A 241 7.40 4.73 6.83
N GLN A 242 7.90 3.60 7.35
CA GLN A 242 9.24 3.54 7.94
C GLN A 242 10.36 3.41 6.91
N LEU A 243 10.11 2.69 5.81
CA LEU A 243 11.16 2.28 4.88
C LEU A 243 11.24 3.15 3.62
N LEU A 244 10.21 3.95 3.36
CA LEU A 244 10.16 4.87 2.22
C LEU A 244 9.86 6.30 2.66
N TRP A 245 8.64 6.56 3.16
CA TRP A 245 8.13 7.93 3.34
C TRP A 245 8.97 8.75 4.31
N ARG A 246 9.54 8.13 5.35
CA ARG A 246 10.48 8.79 6.28
C ARG A 246 11.68 9.45 5.57
N PHE A 247 12.10 8.92 4.43
CA PHE A 247 13.30 9.38 3.71
C PHE A 247 12.98 10.29 2.53
N LEU A 248 11.71 10.48 2.20
CA LEU A 248 11.28 11.40 1.15
C LEU A 248 10.90 12.75 1.76
N VAL A 249 11.36 13.82 1.13
CA VAL A 249 10.93 15.20 1.39
C VAL A 249 9.58 15.45 0.73
N LYS A 250 9.38 14.94 -0.48
CA LYS A 250 8.08 14.99 -1.17
C LYS A 250 7.54 13.57 -1.35
N PRO A 251 6.32 13.30 -0.87
CA PRO A 251 5.72 11.99 -1.05
C PRO A 251 5.52 11.65 -2.53
N ILE A 252 5.74 10.39 -2.90
CA ILE A 252 5.26 9.83 -4.17
C ILE A 252 3.82 9.33 -4.00
N LEU A 253 3.04 9.27 -5.08
CA LEU A 253 1.68 8.75 -5.01
C LEU A 253 1.68 7.23 -5.19
N ILE A 254 1.06 6.50 -4.25
CA ILE A 254 0.91 5.04 -4.30
C ILE A 254 -0.56 4.69 -4.15
N VAL A 255 -1.09 3.91 -5.09
CA VAL A 255 -2.42 3.33 -5.03
C VAL A 255 -2.28 1.85 -4.69
N TYR A 256 -2.91 1.42 -3.60
CA TYR A 256 -2.82 0.04 -3.16
C TYR A 256 -3.93 -0.82 -3.75
N THR A 257 -3.55 -1.88 -4.47
CA THR A 257 -4.46 -2.95 -4.86
C THR A 257 -4.97 -3.67 -3.60
N PRO A 258 -6.29 -3.94 -3.50
CA PRO A 258 -6.88 -4.69 -2.41
C PRO A 258 -6.17 -6.01 -2.11
N LEU A 259 -5.99 -6.33 -0.83
CA LEU A 259 -5.42 -7.60 -0.40
C LEU A 259 -6.34 -8.75 -0.80
N ILE A 260 -5.82 -9.72 -1.55
CA ILE A 260 -6.52 -10.98 -1.81
C ILE A 260 -6.04 -12.03 -0.80
N SER A 261 -6.94 -12.52 0.04
CA SER A 261 -6.68 -13.51 1.06
C SER A 261 -7.23 -14.89 0.72
N ASP A 262 -6.62 -15.93 1.28
CA ASP A 262 -7.19 -17.26 1.30
C ASP A 262 -8.19 -17.44 2.47
N TRP A 263 -8.66 -18.68 2.67
CA TRP A 263 -9.62 -19.02 3.73
C TRP A 263 -9.11 -18.74 5.15
N SER A 264 -7.77 -18.70 5.34
CA SER A 264 -7.15 -18.42 6.63
C SER A 264 -7.00 -16.92 6.91
N GLY A 265 -7.34 -16.07 5.92
CA GLY A 265 -7.04 -14.64 5.96
C GLY A 265 -5.61 -14.29 5.54
N SER A 266 -4.82 -15.28 5.12
CA SER A 266 -3.44 -15.06 4.67
C SER A 266 -3.41 -14.52 3.24
N LYS A 267 -2.48 -13.61 2.95
CA LYS A 267 -2.22 -13.15 1.57
C LYS A 267 -1.93 -14.35 0.66
N VAL A 268 -2.53 -14.36 -0.52
CA VAL A 268 -2.16 -15.31 -1.57
C VAL A 268 -0.74 -15.03 -2.03
N SER A 269 0.17 -15.97 -1.78
CA SER A 269 1.61 -15.79 -1.98
C SER A 269 2.14 -16.52 -3.20
N LYS A 270 2.95 -15.81 -3.99
CA LYS A 270 3.68 -16.36 -5.14
C LYS A 270 4.66 -17.49 -4.79
N SER A 271 5.34 -17.35 -3.66
CA SER A 271 6.39 -18.31 -3.25
C SER A 271 5.83 -19.64 -2.76
N LEU A 272 4.55 -19.67 -2.35
CA LEU A 272 3.95 -20.85 -1.76
C LEU A 272 3.38 -21.80 -2.80
N TYR A 273 2.66 -21.36 -3.85
CA TYR A 273 2.09 -22.28 -4.84
C TYR A 273 3.13 -22.99 -5.74
N LEU A 274 4.40 -22.57 -5.70
CA LEU A 274 5.52 -23.30 -6.30
C LEU A 274 5.96 -24.50 -5.43
N GLN A 275 5.53 -24.56 -4.17
CA GLN A 275 5.73 -25.73 -3.30
C GLN A 275 4.60 -26.74 -3.54
N GLN A 276 4.95 -28.02 -3.61
CA GLN A 276 4.02 -29.09 -4.02
C GLN A 276 2.78 -29.26 -3.14
N SER A 277 2.74 -28.69 -1.92
CA SER A 277 1.64 -28.88 -0.96
C SER A 277 0.81 -27.63 -0.68
N ALA A 278 1.27 -26.43 -1.08
CA ALA A 278 0.54 -25.22 -0.79
C ALA A 278 -0.62 -25.04 -1.78
N TYR A 279 -1.77 -24.62 -1.26
CA TYR A 279 -2.98 -24.39 -2.05
C TYR A 279 -3.55 -25.59 -2.82
N ASP A 280 -3.09 -26.82 -2.54
CA ASP A 280 -3.63 -28.05 -3.14
C ASP A 280 -5.15 -28.19 -3.00
N TYR A 281 -5.72 -27.63 -1.93
CA TYR A 281 -7.16 -27.60 -1.73
C TYR A 281 -7.89 -26.80 -2.82
N LEU A 282 -7.29 -25.74 -3.37
CA LEU A 282 -7.86 -24.96 -4.48
C LEU A 282 -7.84 -25.79 -5.77
N LYS A 283 -6.74 -26.50 -6.03
CA LYS A 283 -6.64 -27.42 -7.19
C LYS A 283 -7.70 -28.52 -7.11
N LYS A 284 -7.82 -29.16 -5.94
CA LYS A 284 -8.84 -30.19 -5.67
C LYS A 284 -10.28 -29.65 -5.77
N ALA A 285 -10.48 -28.36 -5.53
CA ALA A 285 -11.76 -27.68 -5.66
C ALA A 285 -12.04 -27.13 -7.08
N GLY A 286 -11.13 -27.32 -8.06
CA GLY A 286 -11.30 -26.75 -9.41
C GLY A 286 -11.14 -25.23 -9.46
N GLN A 287 -10.35 -24.66 -8.55
CA GLN A 287 -10.12 -23.22 -8.38
C GLN A 287 -8.66 -22.83 -8.70
N GLU A 288 -7.91 -23.68 -9.40
CA GLU A 288 -6.51 -23.42 -9.77
C GLU A 288 -6.36 -22.22 -10.70
N TYR A 289 -7.38 -21.92 -11.51
CA TYR A 289 -7.41 -20.74 -12.38
C TYR A 289 -7.20 -19.41 -11.64
N LEU A 290 -7.49 -19.33 -10.33
CA LEU A 290 -7.22 -18.15 -9.52
C LEU A 290 -5.72 -17.97 -9.20
N LEU A 291 -4.93 -19.03 -9.35
CA LEU A 291 -3.49 -19.04 -9.06
C LEU A 291 -2.64 -18.96 -10.32
N ASN A 292 -3.20 -19.25 -11.50
CA ASN A 292 -2.43 -19.43 -12.72
C ASN A 292 -3.24 -18.98 -13.96
N TYR A 293 -2.78 -17.90 -14.61
CA TYR A 293 -3.40 -17.37 -15.81
C TYR A 293 -3.46 -18.34 -16.99
N ARG A 294 -2.48 -19.25 -17.14
CA ARG A 294 -2.56 -20.29 -18.18
C ARG A 294 -3.68 -21.29 -17.91
N VAL A 295 -3.93 -21.63 -16.65
CA VAL A 295 -5.08 -22.48 -16.28
C VAL A 295 -6.38 -21.71 -16.51
N PHE A 296 -6.38 -20.41 -16.17
CA PHE A 296 -7.51 -19.51 -16.45
C PHE A 296 -7.92 -19.51 -17.94
N THR A 297 -6.95 -19.38 -18.84
CA THR A 297 -7.21 -19.39 -20.29
C THR A 297 -7.61 -20.77 -20.79
N GLN A 298 -6.96 -21.85 -20.31
CA GLN A 298 -7.31 -23.22 -20.64
C GLN A 298 -8.74 -23.59 -20.24
N GLU A 299 -9.17 -23.17 -19.05
CA GLU A 299 -10.53 -23.35 -18.55
C GLU A 299 -11.55 -22.37 -19.16
N ARG A 300 -11.11 -21.47 -20.06
CA ARG A 300 -11.95 -20.47 -20.74
C ARG A 300 -12.76 -19.61 -19.77
N LYS A 301 -12.18 -19.28 -18.62
CA LYS A 301 -12.78 -18.33 -17.68
C LYS A 301 -12.84 -16.94 -18.34
N ASP A 302 -13.86 -16.17 -17.98
CA ASP A 302 -14.11 -14.85 -18.58
C ASP A 302 -13.42 -13.75 -17.77
N LEU A 303 -12.32 -13.20 -18.28
CA LEU A 303 -11.60 -12.09 -17.65
C LEU A 303 -12.46 -10.84 -17.46
N LEU A 304 -13.52 -10.64 -18.27
CA LEU A 304 -14.41 -9.49 -18.15
C LEU A 304 -15.09 -9.43 -16.79
N VAL A 305 -15.33 -10.58 -16.15
CA VAL A 305 -15.89 -10.65 -14.79
C VAL A 305 -14.97 -9.93 -13.80
N LEU A 306 -13.66 -10.18 -13.87
CA LEU A 306 -12.68 -9.53 -13.00
C LEU A 306 -12.53 -8.05 -13.33
N TRP A 307 -12.45 -7.71 -14.62
CA TRP A 307 -12.33 -6.33 -15.08
C TRP A 307 -13.49 -5.45 -14.61
N ARG A 308 -14.73 -5.93 -14.72
CA ARG A 308 -15.90 -5.21 -14.22
C ARG A 308 -15.86 -5.00 -12.71
N GLU A 309 -15.40 -5.98 -11.94
CA GLU A 309 -15.27 -5.79 -10.49
C GLU A 309 -14.20 -4.72 -10.16
N ILE A 310 -13.10 -4.67 -10.91
CA ILE A 310 -12.04 -3.66 -10.72
C ILE A 310 -12.50 -2.27 -11.18
N GLU A 311 -13.26 -2.16 -12.27
CA GLU A 311 -13.92 -0.91 -12.67
C GLU A 311 -14.75 -0.34 -11.52
N ARG A 312 -15.49 -1.20 -10.81
CA ARG A 312 -16.24 -0.81 -9.62
C ARG A 312 -15.35 -0.42 -8.45
N TRP A 313 -14.12 -0.93 -8.33
CA TRP A 313 -13.21 -0.44 -7.28
C TRP A 313 -12.92 1.04 -7.43
N VAL A 314 -12.79 1.53 -8.67
CA VAL A 314 -12.52 2.96 -8.95
C VAL A 314 -13.82 3.77 -8.92
N ASN A 315 -14.91 3.26 -9.48
CA ASN A 315 -16.21 3.97 -9.56
C ASN A 315 -16.98 4.00 -8.22
N GLU A 316 -16.76 3.00 -7.38
CA GLU A 316 -17.36 2.84 -6.06
C GLU A 316 -16.21 2.70 -5.03
N PRO A 317 -15.48 3.79 -4.69
CA PRO A 317 -14.18 3.72 -4.01
C PRO A 317 -14.16 2.91 -2.72
N TYR A 318 -15.29 2.80 -2.02
CA TYR A 318 -15.42 1.94 -0.86
C TYR A 318 -15.06 0.46 -1.12
N ARG A 319 -15.15 0.00 -2.37
CA ARG A 319 -14.69 -1.32 -2.81
C ARG A 319 -13.18 -1.42 -2.93
N LEU A 320 -12.49 -0.33 -3.24
CA LEU A 320 -11.04 -0.29 -3.28
C LEU A 320 -10.45 -0.38 -1.85
N PHE A 321 -11.12 0.21 -0.86
CA PHE A 321 -10.64 0.26 0.52
C PHE A 321 -11.15 -0.92 1.40
N ARG A 322 -11.03 -2.15 0.91
CA ARG A 322 -11.32 -3.38 1.67
C ARG A 322 -10.45 -4.57 1.25
N GLY A 323 -10.52 -5.66 2.00
CA GLY A 323 -9.92 -6.94 1.61
C GLY A 323 -10.90 -7.81 0.80
N TYR A 324 -10.35 -8.68 -0.03
CA TYR A 324 -11.10 -9.66 -0.82
C TYR A 324 -10.59 -11.06 -0.53
N SER A 325 -11.47 -12.06 -0.61
CA SER A 325 -11.05 -13.46 -0.52
C SER A 325 -11.02 -14.13 -1.89
N LEU A 326 -10.21 -15.16 -2.04
CA LEU A 326 -10.28 -16.05 -3.21
C LEU A 326 -11.68 -16.63 -3.42
N HIS A 327 -12.40 -16.89 -2.33
CA HIS A 327 -13.77 -17.39 -2.38
C HIS A 327 -14.74 -16.36 -2.99
N TYR A 328 -14.63 -15.08 -2.61
CA TYR A 328 -15.43 -14.02 -3.23
C TYR A 328 -15.17 -13.94 -4.74
N LEU A 329 -13.90 -13.95 -5.15
CA LEU A 329 -13.55 -13.90 -6.57
C LEU A 329 -14.05 -15.14 -7.32
N HIS A 330 -13.95 -16.33 -6.71
CA HIS A 330 -14.52 -17.55 -7.26
C HIS A 330 -16.03 -17.39 -7.52
N LEU A 331 -16.79 -16.91 -6.54
CA LEU A 331 -18.24 -16.71 -6.67
C LEU A 331 -18.62 -15.71 -7.78
N LEU A 332 -17.80 -14.68 -8.01
CA LEU A 332 -17.97 -13.79 -9.17
C LEU A 332 -17.86 -14.56 -10.49
N PHE A 333 -16.86 -15.43 -10.65
CA PHE A 333 -16.69 -16.23 -11.87
C PHE A 333 -17.77 -17.28 -12.05
N GLU A 334 -18.31 -17.82 -10.96
CA GLU A 334 -19.47 -18.73 -10.98
C GLU A 334 -20.80 -17.97 -11.18
N LYS A 335 -20.75 -16.65 -11.42
CA LYS A 335 -21.91 -15.78 -11.64
C LYS A 335 -22.96 -15.91 -10.54
N THR A 336 -22.51 -16.19 -9.32
CA THR A 336 -23.42 -16.28 -8.18
C THR A 336 -23.85 -14.87 -7.79
N GLU A 337 -25.15 -14.69 -7.53
CA GLU A 337 -25.68 -13.40 -7.09
C GLU A 337 -25.11 -13.07 -5.70
N LEU A 338 -24.25 -12.06 -5.65
CA LEU A 338 -23.66 -11.55 -4.41
C LEU A 338 -24.45 -10.32 -3.98
N SER A 339 -25.13 -10.42 -2.84
CA SER A 339 -25.79 -9.27 -2.24
C SER A 339 -24.71 -8.37 -1.64
N LEU A 340 -24.51 -7.21 -2.24
CA LEU A 340 -23.68 -6.17 -1.64
C LEU A 340 -24.61 -5.46 -0.67
N GLY A 341 -24.37 -5.65 0.63
CA GLY A 341 -25.26 -5.13 1.68
C GLY A 341 -25.49 -3.62 1.55
N ILE A 342 -26.44 -3.11 2.32
CA ILE A 342 -26.77 -1.69 2.31
C ILE A 342 -25.55 -0.91 2.84
N ILE A 343 -24.94 -0.09 1.98
CA ILE A 343 -24.14 1.06 2.43
C ILE A 343 -25.11 1.89 3.25
N HIS A 344 -24.80 2.19 4.52
CA HIS A 344 -25.64 3.02 5.40
C HIS A 344 -26.54 3.96 4.59
N GLU A 345 -27.87 3.80 4.71
CA GLU A 345 -28.79 4.75 4.10
C GLU A 345 -28.31 6.15 4.49
N PRO A 346 -28.07 7.05 3.52
CA PRO A 346 -27.58 8.37 3.83
C PRO A 346 -28.59 8.98 4.80
N SER A 347 -28.16 9.21 6.04
CA SER A 347 -28.96 10.01 6.96
C SER A 347 -29.19 11.34 6.26
N LEU A 348 -30.43 11.83 6.28
CA LEU A 348 -30.84 13.15 5.77
C LEU A 348 -30.18 14.32 6.53
N GLU A 349 -29.12 14.07 7.28
CA GLU A 349 -28.35 15.07 7.99
C GLU A 349 -27.34 15.69 7.02
N PRO A 350 -27.18 17.03 7.01
CA PRO A 350 -26.28 17.70 6.10
C PRO A 350 -24.85 17.16 6.28
N GLU A 351 -24.29 16.63 5.19
CA GLU A 351 -22.94 16.07 5.15
C GLU A 351 -21.90 17.14 5.55
N THR A 352 -21.40 17.07 6.78
CA THR A 352 -20.16 17.76 7.14
C THR A 352 -19.01 17.02 6.47
N GLU A 353 -18.47 17.66 5.44
CA GLU A 353 -17.23 17.38 4.72
C GLU A 353 -16.14 16.69 5.60
N TYR A 354 -16.07 15.36 5.53
CA TYR A 354 -15.11 14.51 6.23
C TYR A 354 -13.71 14.68 5.63
N ASN A 355 -12.98 15.68 6.11
CA ASN A 355 -11.54 15.75 5.93
C ASN A 355 -10.87 14.77 6.90
N SER A 356 -10.10 13.82 6.37
CA SER A 356 -9.09 13.09 7.14
C SER A 356 -7.94 14.05 7.50
N GLY A 357 -8.23 15.00 8.37
CA GLY A 357 -7.29 15.96 8.91
C GLY A 357 -6.89 15.53 10.31
N SER A 358 -5.60 15.67 10.62
CA SER A 358 -5.16 16.06 11.96
C SER A 358 -6.12 17.14 12.49
N ILE A 359 -6.53 17.06 13.77
CA ILE A 359 -7.48 17.98 14.43
C ILE A 359 -7.67 19.31 13.67
N ARG A 360 -8.81 19.47 12.98
CA ARG A 360 -9.23 20.72 12.30
C ARG A 360 -9.22 21.95 13.25
N GLN A 361 -9.01 21.76 14.55
CA GLN A 361 -9.02 22.79 15.59
C GLN A 361 -7.62 23.26 16.06
N VAL A 362 -6.50 22.69 15.59
CA VAL A 362 -5.18 23.27 15.92
C VAL A 362 -4.96 24.49 15.04
N ILE A 363 -5.25 25.66 15.59
CA ILE A 363 -5.11 26.93 14.90
C ILE A 363 -3.70 27.46 15.14
N THR A 364 -3.05 27.89 14.06
CA THR A 364 -1.75 28.57 14.14
C THR A 364 -1.93 30.04 13.78
N THR A 365 -1.61 30.94 14.71
CA THR A 365 -1.67 32.40 14.49
C THR A 365 -0.47 33.02 15.19
N ASP A 366 0.27 33.90 14.51
CA ASP A 366 1.42 34.63 15.05
C ASP A 366 2.48 33.75 15.75
N GLY A 367 2.71 32.54 15.23
CA GLY A 367 3.68 31.57 15.76
C GLY A 367 3.20 30.77 16.97
N ALA A 368 2.02 31.06 17.52
CA ALA A 368 1.38 30.27 18.57
C ALA A 368 0.42 29.23 17.97
N ARG A 369 0.36 28.04 18.60
CA ARG A 369 -0.59 26.97 18.26
C ARG A 369 -1.56 26.78 19.41
N TYR A 370 -2.86 26.74 19.13
CA TYR A 370 -3.88 26.57 20.16
C TYR A 370 -5.09 25.76 19.64
N ILE A 371 -5.87 25.23 20.58
CA ILE A 371 -7.13 24.50 20.32
C ILE A 371 -8.27 25.35 20.87
N ARG A 372 -9.36 25.49 20.10
CA ARG A 372 -10.59 26.15 20.58
C ARG A 372 -11.55 25.11 21.10
N ILE A 373 -12.08 25.35 22.29
CA ILE A 373 -13.15 24.54 22.90
C ILE A 373 -14.31 25.45 23.30
N LYS A 374 -15.50 24.87 23.48
CA LYS A 374 -16.67 25.59 23.97
C LYS A 374 -17.17 25.01 25.28
N LEU A 375 -16.63 25.50 26.39
CA LEU A 375 -17.00 25.08 27.73
C LEU A 375 -18.13 25.98 28.27
N ASP A 376 -19.25 25.39 28.70
CA ASP A 376 -20.41 26.10 29.26
C ASP A 376 -20.90 27.30 28.43
N GLY A 377 -20.85 27.17 27.10
CA GLY A 377 -21.27 28.21 26.17
C GLY A 377 -20.25 29.33 25.92
N ARG A 378 -19.10 29.31 26.61
CA ARG A 378 -17.99 30.26 26.42
C ARG A 378 -16.90 29.61 25.58
N GLU A 379 -16.29 30.39 24.69
CA GLU A 379 -15.10 29.93 23.96
C GLU A 379 -13.86 30.07 24.83
N GLU A 380 -13.09 28.99 24.92
CA GLU A 380 -11.77 28.99 25.54
C GLU A 380 -10.70 28.60 24.52
N ARG A 381 -9.50 29.14 24.70
CA ARG A 381 -8.32 28.78 23.90
C ARG A 381 -7.36 28.00 24.77
N LEU A 382 -7.02 26.78 24.34
CA LEU A 382 -6.00 25.95 24.96
C LEU A 382 -4.69 26.11 24.18
N ILE A 383 -3.73 26.83 24.75
CA ILE A 383 -2.42 27.02 24.13
C ILE A 383 -1.63 25.72 24.20
N ILE A 384 -1.08 25.28 23.07
CA ILE A 384 -0.29 24.04 22.97
C ILE A 384 1.14 24.31 23.38
N ASP A 385 1.54 23.76 24.53
CA ASP A 385 2.91 23.86 25.05
C ASP A 385 3.83 22.87 24.33
N GLU A 386 3.45 21.59 24.33
CA GLU A 386 4.28 20.51 23.78
C GLU A 386 3.46 19.27 23.41
N VAL A 387 4.06 18.39 22.62
CA VAL A 387 3.52 17.05 22.34
C VAL A 387 4.00 16.11 23.44
N VAL A 388 3.09 15.64 24.30
CA VAL A 388 3.38 14.71 25.40
C VAL A 388 3.73 13.33 24.87
N ARG A 389 2.93 12.84 23.91
CA ARG A 389 3.10 11.51 23.35
C ARG A 389 2.55 11.46 21.94
N ARG A 390 3.31 10.85 21.04
CA ARG A 390 2.78 10.23 19.83
C ARG A 390 2.86 8.74 20.08
N ALA A 391 1.72 8.06 20.22
CA ALA A 391 1.74 6.62 20.37
C ALA A 391 2.24 6.02 19.04
N ALA A 392 3.53 5.66 19.00
CA ALA A 392 4.08 4.87 17.92
C ALA A 392 3.33 3.52 17.91
N CYS A 393 2.63 3.24 16.82
CA CYS A 393 1.86 2.02 16.67
C CYS A 393 2.39 1.24 15.47
N VAL A 394 2.66 -0.04 15.67
CA VAL A 394 3.14 -0.95 14.62
C VAL A 394 1.96 -1.58 13.86
N SER A 395 0.78 -1.65 14.49
CA SER A 395 -0.48 -2.06 13.89
C SER A 395 -1.63 -1.43 14.69
N ARG A 396 -2.37 -0.48 14.07
CA ARG A 396 -3.47 0.41 14.55
C ARG A 396 -3.11 1.91 14.41
N ARG A 397 -4.10 2.82 14.52
CA ARG A 397 -3.91 4.28 14.47
C ARG A 397 -3.21 4.78 15.75
N GLY A 398 -2.26 5.70 15.59
CA GLY A 398 -1.60 6.36 16.71
C GLY A 398 -2.49 7.46 17.33
N THR A 399 -2.49 7.54 18.66
CA THR A 399 -3.04 8.65 19.45
C THR A 399 -1.96 9.72 19.62
N ILE A 400 -2.29 10.99 19.40
CA ILE A 400 -1.44 12.12 19.77
C ILE A 400 -2.01 12.75 21.05
N CYS A 401 -1.14 12.97 22.03
CA CYS A 401 -1.46 13.70 23.24
C CYS A 401 -0.63 14.98 23.28
N TRP A 402 -1.27 16.11 23.57
CA TRP A 402 -0.62 17.40 23.81
C TRP A 402 -0.76 17.80 25.27
N LYS A 403 0.21 18.58 25.72
CA LYS A 403 0.11 19.35 26.95
C LYS A 403 -0.30 20.77 26.56
N THR A 404 -1.30 21.28 27.26
CA THR A 404 -1.87 22.60 26.99
C THR A 404 -2.11 23.36 28.30
N HIS A 405 -2.35 24.66 28.20
CA HIS A 405 -2.91 25.47 29.29
C HIS A 405 -3.98 26.42 28.75
N CYS A 406 -4.88 26.89 29.61
CA CYS A 406 -5.87 27.90 29.22
C CYS A 406 -5.21 29.25 28.98
N ASP A 407 -5.54 29.85 27.84
CA ASP A 407 -5.05 31.18 27.49
C ASP A 407 -5.59 32.23 28.49
N GLY A 408 -4.69 33.03 29.07
CA GLY A 408 -5.02 33.97 30.14
C GLY A 408 -5.05 33.39 31.55
N ASP A 409 -4.83 32.08 31.75
CA ASP A 409 -4.66 31.49 33.08
C ASP A 409 -3.23 31.72 33.60
N GLU A 410 -3.09 32.64 34.57
CA GLU A 410 -1.81 32.95 35.22
C GLU A 410 -1.21 31.75 35.98
N SER A 411 -2.05 30.82 36.44
CA SER A 411 -1.59 29.62 37.15
C SER A 411 -0.97 28.57 36.21
N ARG A 412 -1.23 28.69 34.89
CA ARG A 412 -0.84 27.74 33.84
C ARG A 412 -1.10 26.30 34.23
N THR A 413 -2.31 26.04 34.72
CA THR A 413 -2.68 24.68 35.13
C THR A 413 -2.55 23.74 33.92
N PRO A 414 -1.77 22.66 34.00
CA PRO A 414 -1.52 21.80 32.86
C PRO A 414 -2.75 20.95 32.54
N LEU A 415 -3.20 21.04 31.29
CA LEU A 415 -4.21 20.19 30.70
C LEU A 415 -3.56 19.23 29.70
N VAL A 416 -4.19 18.07 29.50
CA VAL A 416 -3.75 17.09 28.49
C VAL A 416 -4.88 16.86 27.51
N VAL A 417 -4.61 17.18 26.25
CA VAL A 417 -5.53 16.91 25.14
C VAL A 417 -5.14 15.60 24.49
N LYS A 418 -6.07 14.66 24.40
CA LYS A 418 -5.90 13.37 23.71
C LYS A 418 -6.74 13.37 22.44
N GLU A 419 -6.09 13.24 21.28
CA GLU A 419 -6.79 12.94 20.03
C GLU A 419 -7.20 11.47 20.00
N SER A 420 -8.49 11.20 20.09
CA SER A 420 -9.06 9.86 19.94
C SER A 420 -9.93 9.82 18.69
N TRP A 421 -9.81 8.75 17.90
CA TRP A 421 -10.84 8.44 16.91
C TRP A 421 -11.93 7.64 17.59
N GLN A 422 -13.17 8.10 17.48
CA GLN A 422 -14.31 7.48 18.13
C GLN A 422 -15.31 7.00 17.07
N HIS A 423 -15.76 5.76 17.18
CA HIS A 423 -16.84 5.23 16.35
C HIS A 423 -18.16 5.88 16.80
N PRO A 424 -19.07 6.29 15.89
CA PRO A 424 -20.33 6.96 16.27
C PRO A 424 -21.17 6.16 17.28
N GLU A 425 -21.21 4.83 17.14
CA GLU A 425 -21.93 3.94 18.07
C GLU A 425 -21.23 3.73 19.44
N ARG A 426 -20.06 4.35 19.65
CA ARG A 426 -19.25 4.23 20.88
C ARG A 426 -18.86 5.61 21.41
N ASP A 427 -19.81 6.53 21.47
CA ASP A 427 -19.71 7.94 21.89
C ASP A 427 -19.37 8.19 23.38
N LYS A 428 -19.31 7.14 24.20
CA LYS A 428 -19.21 7.28 25.67
C LYS A 428 -17.81 7.48 26.26
N GLU A 429 -16.73 7.57 25.47
CA GLU A 429 -15.36 7.69 26.03
C GLU A 429 -15.21 8.92 26.95
N GLY A 430 -15.68 10.09 26.52
CA GLY A 430 -15.63 11.32 27.30
C GLY A 430 -16.52 11.28 28.55
N GLU A 431 -17.72 10.72 28.42
CA GLU A 431 -18.67 10.53 29.53
C GLU A 431 -18.08 9.63 30.64
N LEU A 432 -17.39 8.56 30.27
CA LEU A 432 -16.72 7.67 31.22
C LEU A 432 -15.63 8.38 32.03
N LEU A 433 -14.89 9.31 31.40
CA LEU A 433 -13.89 10.14 32.11
C LEU A 433 -14.55 11.15 33.06
N ARG A 434 -15.69 11.72 32.66
CA ARG A 434 -16.49 12.61 33.53
C ARG A 434 -16.98 11.86 34.75
N GLU A 435 -17.62 10.70 34.56
CA GLU A 435 -18.10 9.87 35.68
C GLU A 435 -16.96 9.43 36.62
N ALA A 436 -15.82 9.02 36.08
CA ALA A 436 -14.66 8.63 36.89
C ALA A 436 -14.12 9.80 37.74
N THR A 437 -14.23 11.02 37.21
CA THR A 437 -13.85 12.26 37.92
C THR A 437 -14.84 12.56 39.05
N GLU A 438 -16.14 12.51 38.77
CA GLU A 438 -17.21 12.70 39.77
C GLU A 438 -17.14 11.68 40.91
N LYS A 439 -16.82 10.42 40.59
CA LYS A 439 -16.66 9.33 41.57
C LYS A 439 -15.34 9.39 42.34
N GLY A 440 -14.50 10.41 42.11
CA GLY A 440 -13.25 10.61 42.83
C GLY A 440 -12.21 9.52 42.59
N VAL A 441 -12.29 8.78 41.47
CA VAL A 441 -11.36 7.69 41.15
C VAL A 441 -9.92 8.22 41.16
N VAL A 442 -9.03 7.51 41.84
CA VAL A 442 -7.60 7.85 41.92
C VAL A 442 -6.82 7.21 40.76
N ASN A 443 -5.73 7.85 40.31
CA ASN A 443 -4.87 7.41 39.18
C ASN A 443 -5.50 7.51 37.77
N ILE A 444 -6.49 8.38 37.57
CA ILE A 444 -7.02 8.72 36.24
C ILE A 444 -6.87 10.23 36.00
N ALA A 445 -6.72 10.63 34.74
CA ALA A 445 -6.75 12.05 34.37
C ALA A 445 -8.11 12.65 34.76
N ARG A 446 -8.09 13.86 35.32
CA ARG A 446 -9.32 14.58 35.67
C ARG A 446 -9.97 15.10 34.41
N TYR A 447 -11.27 14.86 34.30
CA TYR A 447 -12.09 15.36 33.22
C TYR A 447 -12.09 16.89 33.24
N TYR A 448 -11.85 17.48 32.07
CA TYR A 448 -11.96 18.92 31.86
C TYR A 448 -13.06 19.19 30.83
N TYR A 449 -12.90 18.62 29.64
CA TYR A 449 -13.82 18.78 28.51
C TYR A 449 -13.69 17.60 27.55
N HIS A 450 -14.76 17.28 26.83
CA HIS A 450 -14.71 16.40 25.67
C HIS A 450 -15.70 16.92 24.62
N GLU A 451 -15.41 16.65 23.36
CA GLU A 451 -16.32 16.87 22.26
C GLU A 451 -16.06 15.83 21.18
N THR A 452 -17.10 15.50 20.42
CA THR A 452 -16.98 14.73 19.19
C THR A 452 -17.02 15.72 18.03
N VAL A 453 -15.94 15.77 17.25
CA VAL A 453 -15.75 16.69 16.12
C VAL A 453 -16.06 16.04 14.80
#